data_AF-A0A7I7L556-F1
#
_entry.id   AF-A0A7I7L556-F1
#
_cell.length_a   1.000
_cell.length_b   1.000
_cell.length_c   1.000
_cell.angle_alpha   90.00
_cell.angle_beta   90.00
_cell.angle_gamma   90.00
#
_symmetry.space_group_name_H-M   'P 1'
#
loop_
_entity.id
_entity.type
_entity.pdbx_description
1 polymer ?
#
loop_
_entity_poly.entity_id
_entity_poly.type
_entity_poly.pdbx_seq_one_letter_code
_entity_poly.pdbx_strand_id
1 'polypeptide(L)'
;MIGQCFTGGFVLAAAVDDSVLAPVLSQPSVPLPLTSAQRSDPGLSESELQVVADRCANEGLCAIGLRFSEDKTAPRERFSTLKARLGDAFEVIEIDSGPGNPDGFGRMAHSVLTEEVREVDGHPAYEARKRVVEFLTERLSQ
;
A
#
# COMPACT_ATOMS: atom_id res chain seq x y z
N MET A 1 8.90 -4.31 6.34
CA MET A 1 9.21 -2.86 6.24
C MET A 1 7.91 -2.11 6.03
N ILE A 2 7.70 -0.97 6.71
CA ILE A 2 6.52 -0.12 6.50
C ILE A 2 7.00 1.23 5.96
N GLY A 3 6.42 1.66 4.84
CA GLY A 3 6.64 2.99 4.28
C GLY A 3 5.32 3.76 4.26
N GLN A 4 5.40 5.06 4.48
CA GLN A 4 4.25 5.96 4.62
C GLN A 4 4.44 7.18 3.72
N CYS A 5 3.41 7.55 2.96
CA CYS A 5 3.41 8.75 2.11
C CYS A 5 4.63 8.73 1.17
N PHE A 6 5.57 9.64 1.38
CA PHE A 6 6.80 9.78 0.59
C PHE A 6 7.63 8.49 0.60
N THR A 7 7.71 7.81 1.75
CA THR A 7 8.49 6.57 1.86
C THR A 7 7.74 5.33 1.39
N GLY A 8 6.43 5.43 1.16
CA GLY A 8 5.59 4.29 0.77
C GLY A 8 6.02 3.64 -0.55
N GLY A 9 6.47 4.44 -1.53
CA GLY A 9 6.90 3.93 -2.84
C GLY A 9 8.23 3.16 -2.81
N PHE A 10 9.10 3.45 -1.82
CA PHE A 10 10.42 2.83 -1.72
C PHE A 10 10.40 1.43 -1.12
N VAL A 11 9.28 1.03 -0.52
CA VAL A 11 9.16 -0.26 0.17
C VAL A 11 9.30 -1.43 -0.79
N LEU A 12 8.76 -1.33 -2.01
CA LEU A 12 8.91 -2.38 -3.02
C LEU A 12 10.31 -2.38 -3.63
N ALA A 13 10.92 -1.21 -3.82
CA ALA A 13 12.32 -1.15 -4.24
C ALA A 13 13.26 -1.81 -3.21
N ALA A 14 12.99 -1.60 -1.91
CA ALA A 14 13.71 -2.31 -0.85
C ALA A 14 13.39 -3.81 -0.82
N ALA A 15 12.20 -4.23 -1.27
CA ALA A 15 11.81 -5.63 -1.37
C ALA A 15 12.51 -6.41 -2.50
N VAL A 16 13.47 -5.81 -3.18
CA VAL A 16 14.47 -6.53 -3.99
C VAL A 16 15.45 -7.30 -3.09
N ASP A 17 15.68 -6.83 -1.86
CA ASP A 17 16.55 -7.49 -0.89
C ASP A 17 15.80 -8.57 -0.10
N ASP A 18 16.42 -9.74 0.04
CA ASP A 18 15.82 -10.93 0.65
C ASP A 18 15.45 -10.72 2.13
N SER A 19 16.08 -9.77 2.81
CA SER A 19 15.79 -9.43 4.20
C SER A 19 14.43 -8.74 4.41
N VAL A 20 13.81 -8.23 3.33
CA VAL A 20 12.47 -7.63 3.41
C VAL A 20 11.40 -8.70 3.22
N LEU A 21 10.87 -9.19 4.34
CA LEU A 21 9.90 -10.30 4.38
C LEU A 21 8.43 -9.88 4.28
N ALA A 22 8.14 -8.62 4.64
CA ALA A 22 6.77 -8.12 4.79
C ALA A 22 6.68 -6.62 4.41
N PRO A 23 6.67 -6.30 3.11
CA PRO A 23 6.49 -4.94 2.61
C PRO A 23 5.05 -4.41 2.81
N VAL A 24 4.93 -3.23 3.44
CA VAL A 24 3.66 -2.51 3.62
C VAL A 24 3.78 -1.08 3.06
N LEU A 25 3.00 -0.79 2.02
CA LEU A 25 2.92 0.50 1.35
C LEU A 25 1.69 1.25 1.86
N SER A 26 1.89 2.14 2.82
CA SER A 26 0.84 3.03 3.28
C SER A 26 0.87 4.29 2.39
N GLN A 27 -0.18 4.52 1.60
CA GLN A 27 -0.41 5.74 0.79
C GLN A 27 0.81 6.24 0.00
N PRO A 28 1.47 5.40 -0.83
CA PRO A 28 2.68 5.79 -1.56
C PRO A 28 2.39 7.03 -2.42
N SER A 29 3.04 8.16 -2.13
CA SER A 29 2.75 9.45 -2.77
C SER A 29 3.71 9.82 -3.91
N VAL A 30 4.79 9.05 -4.08
CA VAL A 30 5.80 9.27 -5.12
C VAL A 30 5.81 8.13 -6.16
N PRO A 31 6.11 8.45 -7.45
CA PRO A 31 6.31 9.80 -7.99
C PRO A 31 5.05 10.66 -7.89
N LEU A 32 5.22 11.98 -7.79
CA LEU A 32 4.08 12.89 -7.64
C LEU A 32 3.14 12.74 -8.86
N PRO A 33 1.83 12.54 -8.66
CA PRO A 33 0.90 12.09 -9.70
C PRO A 33 0.37 13.25 -10.58
N LEU A 34 1.27 13.98 -11.24
CA LEU A 34 0.93 15.16 -12.06
C LEU A 34 0.49 14.79 -13.48
N THR A 35 0.96 13.65 -14.00
CA THR A 35 0.60 13.12 -15.32
C THR A 35 -0.01 11.73 -15.20
N SER A 36 -0.72 11.28 -16.25
CA SER A 36 -1.27 9.92 -16.29
C SER A 36 -0.18 8.84 -16.13
N ALA A 37 1.00 9.06 -16.71
CA ALA A 37 2.15 8.17 -16.55
C ALA A 37 2.57 8.08 -15.08
N GLN A 38 2.72 9.21 -14.39
CA GLN A 38 3.10 9.24 -12.96
C GLN A 38 2.02 8.66 -12.04
N ARG A 39 0.74 8.78 -12.41
CA ARG A 39 -0.38 8.21 -11.66
C ARG A 39 -0.35 6.68 -11.66
N SER A 40 0.04 6.08 -12.77
CA SER A 40 0.14 4.63 -12.93
C SER A 40 1.52 4.07 -12.59
N ASP A 41 2.50 4.94 -12.36
CA ASP A 41 3.88 4.57 -12.06
C ASP A 41 3.96 3.82 -10.71
N PRO A 42 4.54 2.59 -10.68
CA PRO A 42 4.61 1.76 -9.49
C PRO A 42 5.63 2.24 -8.45
N GLY A 43 6.49 3.21 -8.79
CA GLY A 43 7.47 3.82 -7.88
C GLY A 43 8.84 3.11 -7.82
N LEU A 44 9.11 2.20 -8.76
CA LEU A 44 10.35 1.45 -8.88
C LEU A 44 10.64 1.13 -10.36
N SER A 45 11.90 0.83 -10.68
CA SER A 45 12.29 0.48 -12.05
C SER A 45 11.67 -0.86 -12.49
N GLU A 46 11.58 -1.08 -13.80
CA GLU A 46 11.04 -2.33 -14.35
C GLU A 46 11.86 -3.56 -13.91
N SER A 47 13.18 -3.43 -13.79
CA SER A 47 14.05 -4.51 -13.29
C SER A 47 13.79 -4.83 -11.82
N GLU A 48 13.60 -3.83 -10.97
CA GLU A 48 13.28 -4.05 -9.55
C GLU A 48 11.89 -4.66 -9.41
N LEU A 49 10.91 -4.18 -10.20
CA LEU A 49 9.56 -4.74 -10.21
C LEU A 49 9.53 -6.19 -10.67
N GLN A 50 10.37 -6.56 -11.65
CA GLN A 50 10.50 -7.95 -12.07
C GLN A 50 11.05 -8.82 -10.94
N VAL A 51 12.09 -8.36 -10.23
CA VAL A 51 12.62 -9.10 -9.06
C VAL A 51 11.52 -9.31 -8.01
N VAL A 52 10.80 -8.24 -7.64
CA VAL A 52 9.70 -8.36 -6.66
C VAL A 52 8.62 -9.33 -7.15
N ALA A 53 8.25 -9.28 -8.43
CA ALA A 53 7.28 -10.21 -9.01
C ALA A 53 7.77 -11.67 -8.95
N ASP A 54 9.04 -11.91 -9.24
CA ASP A 54 9.65 -13.24 -9.15
C ASP A 54 9.67 -13.75 -7.71
N ARG A 55 9.99 -12.90 -6.73
CA ARG A 55 9.92 -13.24 -5.31
C ARG A 55 8.49 -13.54 -4.86
N CYS A 56 7.50 -12.78 -5.34
CA CYS A 56 6.09 -13.08 -5.07
C CYS A 56 5.68 -14.44 -5.64
N ALA A 57 6.12 -14.76 -6.86
CA ALA A 57 5.75 -16.00 -7.55
C ALA A 57 6.45 -17.25 -6.99
N ASN A 58 7.73 -17.11 -6.58
CA ASN A 58 8.59 -18.25 -6.30
C ASN A 58 9.00 -18.39 -4.83
N GLU A 59 9.03 -17.29 -4.07
CA GLU A 59 9.47 -17.26 -2.66
C GLU A 59 8.31 -16.98 -1.70
N GLY A 60 7.12 -16.76 -2.24
CA GLY A 60 5.91 -16.50 -1.45
C GLY A 60 5.89 -15.12 -0.80
N LEU A 61 6.73 -14.17 -1.24
CA LEU A 61 6.66 -12.78 -0.78
C LEU A 61 5.25 -12.23 -1.01
N CYS A 62 4.66 -11.57 -0.02
CA CYS A 62 3.43 -10.81 -0.19
C CYS A 62 3.62 -9.37 0.29
N ALA A 63 2.77 -8.48 -0.19
CA ALA A 63 2.78 -7.07 0.13
C ALA A 63 1.36 -6.55 0.41
N ILE A 64 1.23 -5.58 1.31
CA ILE A 64 -0.02 -4.83 1.53
C ILE A 64 0.14 -3.41 1.01
N GLY A 65 -0.82 -2.93 0.25
CA GLY A 65 -0.99 -1.52 -0.12
C GLY A 65 -2.25 -0.94 0.51
N LEU A 66 -2.15 0.26 1.08
CA LEU A 66 -3.28 0.96 1.69
C LEU A 66 -3.49 2.35 1.06
N ARG A 67 -4.75 2.72 0.79
CA ARG A 67 -5.12 4.08 0.35
C ARG A 67 -6.52 4.48 0.79
N PHE A 68 -6.78 5.78 0.77
CA PHE A 68 -8.16 6.30 0.73
C PHE A 68 -8.64 6.46 -0.72
N SER A 69 -9.94 6.27 -0.95
CA SER A 69 -10.54 6.26 -2.29
C SER A 69 -10.32 7.59 -3.04
N GLU A 70 -10.45 8.72 -2.34
CA GLU A 70 -10.32 10.08 -2.88
C GLU A 70 -8.91 10.69 -2.75
N ASP A 71 -7.95 9.94 -2.19
CA ASP A 71 -6.58 10.41 -2.05
C ASP A 71 -5.93 10.59 -3.43
N LYS A 72 -5.69 11.86 -3.78
CA LYS A 72 -5.08 12.25 -5.05
C LYS A 72 -3.57 12.06 -5.07
N THR A 73 -2.92 11.98 -3.92
CA THR A 73 -1.47 11.80 -3.80
C THR A 73 -1.07 10.33 -3.93
N ALA A 74 -1.93 9.42 -3.44
CA ALA A 74 -1.83 7.98 -3.66
C ALA A 74 -2.93 7.51 -4.65
N PRO A 75 -2.76 7.74 -5.97
CA PRO A 75 -3.76 7.45 -6.99
C PRO A 75 -4.06 5.95 -7.09
N ARG A 76 -5.32 5.61 -7.36
CA ARG A 76 -5.79 4.24 -7.57
C ARG A 76 -4.99 3.51 -8.64
N GLU A 77 -4.62 4.23 -9.71
CA GLU A 77 -3.97 3.70 -10.90
C GLU A 77 -2.63 3.03 -10.56
N ARG A 78 -1.86 3.58 -9.60
CA ARG A 78 -0.62 2.97 -9.09
C ARG A 78 -0.87 1.60 -8.48
N PHE A 79 -1.92 1.49 -7.66
CA PHE A 79 -2.31 0.22 -7.04
C PHE A 79 -2.81 -0.77 -8.08
N SER A 80 -3.55 -0.31 -9.10
CA SER A 80 -3.97 -1.15 -10.22
C SER A 80 -2.77 -1.70 -10.99
N THR A 81 -1.75 -0.87 -11.27
CA THR A 81 -0.50 -1.32 -11.90
C THR A 81 0.19 -2.40 -11.06
N LEU A 82 0.38 -2.14 -9.76
CA LEU A 82 1.01 -3.09 -8.85
C LEU A 82 0.21 -4.40 -8.74
N LYS A 83 -1.12 -4.31 -8.63
CA LYS A 83 -1.99 -5.49 -8.57
C LYS A 83 -1.95 -6.30 -9.86
N ALA A 84 -1.90 -5.65 -11.02
CA ALA A 84 -1.77 -6.34 -12.30
C ALA A 84 -0.44 -7.09 -12.44
N ARG A 85 0.62 -6.58 -11.81
CA ARG A 85 1.98 -7.16 -11.88
C ARG A 85 2.23 -8.24 -10.83
N LEU A 86 1.72 -8.05 -9.63
CA LEU A 86 1.99 -8.92 -8.46
C LEU A 86 0.84 -9.89 -8.17
N GLY A 87 -0.32 -9.71 -8.80
CA GLY A 87 -1.46 -10.61 -8.65
C GLY A 87 -1.93 -10.72 -7.20
N ASP A 88 -2.22 -11.93 -6.74
CA ASP A 88 -2.74 -12.20 -5.39
C ASP A 88 -1.73 -11.94 -4.28
N ALA A 89 -0.43 -11.85 -4.60
CA ALA A 89 0.60 -11.50 -3.64
C ALA A 89 0.52 -10.03 -3.17
N PHE A 90 -0.22 -9.17 -3.88
CA PHE A 90 -0.45 -7.78 -3.47
C PHE A 90 -1.89 -7.58 -2.99
N GLU A 91 -2.06 -7.43 -1.68
CA GLU A 91 -3.34 -7.10 -1.05
C GLU A 91 -3.53 -5.57 -1.09
N VAL A 92 -4.69 -5.11 -1.55
CA VAL A 92 -5.02 -3.68 -1.59
C VAL A 92 -6.18 -3.42 -0.65
N ILE A 93 -5.92 -2.60 0.37
CA ILE A 93 -6.92 -2.09 1.30
C ILE A 93 -7.25 -0.66 0.88
N GLU A 94 -8.45 -0.47 0.33
CA GLU A 94 -8.97 0.85 -0.01
C GLU A 94 -10.09 1.24 0.94
N ILE A 95 -9.93 2.39 1.59
CA ILE A 95 -10.90 2.94 2.54
C ILE A 95 -11.69 4.06 1.86
N ASP A 96 -13.00 4.05 2.00
CA ASP A 96 -13.83 5.09 1.41
C ASP A 96 -13.65 6.44 2.14
N SER A 97 -13.22 7.45 1.40
CA SER A 97 -13.16 8.85 1.83
C SER A 97 -14.03 9.75 0.96
N GLY A 98 -15.00 9.15 0.25
CA GLY A 98 -15.96 9.82 -0.60
C GLY A 98 -16.91 10.72 0.18
N PRO A 99 -17.62 11.64 -0.50
CA PRO A 99 -18.57 12.54 0.14
C PRO A 99 -19.70 11.74 0.81
N GLY A 100 -19.91 11.96 2.11
CA GLY A 100 -20.97 11.27 2.85
C GLY A 100 -20.64 9.83 3.24
N ASN A 101 -19.37 9.40 3.18
CA ASN A 101 -18.95 8.11 3.72
C ASN A 101 -19.39 7.98 5.20
N PRO A 102 -19.84 6.80 5.63
CA PRO A 102 -20.38 6.60 6.97
C PRO A 102 -19.32 6.74 8.08
N ASP A 103 -18.05 6.62 7.72
CA ASP A 103 -16.92 6.57 8.64
C ASP A 103 -16.31 7.95 8.94
N GLY A 104 -16.83 9.02 8.33
CA GLY A 104 -16.43 10.40 8.59
C GLY A 104 -15.01 10.75 8.15
N PHE A 105 -14.49 10.15 7.08
CA PHE A 105 -13.23 10.55 6.45
C PHE A 105 -13.42 11.75 5.53
N GLY A 106 -12.43 12.65 5.48
CA GLY A 106 -12.44 13.77 4.54
C GLY A 106 -11.87 13.35 3.17
N ARG A 107 -12.21 14.08 2.10
CA ARG A 107 -11.61 13.86 0.76
C ARG A 107 -10.09 14.04 0.70
N MET A 108 -9.51 14.67 1.73
CA MET A 108 -8.07 14.88 1.88
C MET A 108 -7.42 13.87 2.82
N ALA A 109 -8.16 12.86 3.29
CA ALA A 109 -7.62 11.77 4.09
C ALA A 109 -6.48 11.08 3.34
N HIS A 110 -5.39 10.82 4.04
CA HIS A 110 -4.15 10.31 3.45
C HIS A 110 -3.49 9.27 4.36
N SER A 111 -3.31 9.61 5.63
CA SER A 111 -2.49 8.86 6.58
C SER A 111 -3.22 7.66 7.20
N VAL A 112 -3.48 6.60 6.40
CA VAL A 112 -4.29 5.42 6.76
C VAL A 112 -3.93 4.81 8.13
N LEU A 113 -2.63 4.60 8.38
CA LEU A 113 -2.15 3.90 9.59
C LEU A 113 -1.85 4.83 10.77
N THR A 114 -2.09 6.14 10.65
CA THR A 114 -1.73 7.13 11.69
C THR A 114 -2.84 8.14 11.92
N GLU A 115 -2.81 9.31 11.27
CA GLU A 115 -3.69 10.45 11.60
C GLU A 115 -5.19 10.12 11.49
N GLU A 116 -5.55 9.20 10.59
CA GLU A 116 -6.95 8.85 10.32
C GLU A 116 -7.46 7.68 11.20
N VAL A 117 -6.62 7.14 12.08
CA VAL A 117 -6.99 6.01 12.94
C VAL A 117 -7.83 6.49 14.12
N ARG A 118 -8.99 5.87 14.30
CA ARG A 118 -9.83 5.99 15.50
C ARG A 118 -9.95 4.59 16.08
N GLU A 119 -9.48 4.40 17.31
CA GLU A 119 -9.41 3.09 17.97
C GLU A 119 -10.79 2.62 18.45
N VAL A 120 -11.68 2.37 17.49
CA VAL A 120 -13.04 1.91 17.68
C VAL A 120 -13.22 0.70 16.76
N ASP A 121 -13.62 -0.44 17.32
CA ASP A 121 -13.83 -1.65 16.52
C ASP A 121 -14.86 -1.42 15.41
N GLY A 122 -14.53 -1.92 14.22
CA GLY A 122 -15.29 -1.69 12.99
C GLY A 122 -14.92 -0.40 12.25
N HIS A 123 -14.12 0.51 12.84
CA HIS A 123 -13.67 1.70 12.12
C HIS A 123 -12.63 1.34 11.05
N PRO A 124 -12.81 1.68 9.76
CA PRO A 124 -12.02 1.10 8.68
C PRO A 124 -10.50 1.29 8.80
N ALA A 125 -10.05 2.47 9.27
CA ALA A 125 -8.61 2.73 9.45
C ALA A 125 -8.02 1.88 10.58
N TYR A 126 -8.81 1.59 11.63
CA TYR A 126 -8.36 0.70 12.71
C TYR A 126 -8.36 -0.76 12.29
N GLU A 127 -9.36 -1.21 11.53
CA GLU A 127 -9.36 -2.56 10.93
C GLU A 127 -8.18 -2.76 9.98
N ALA A 128 -7.88 -1.76 9.14
CA ALA A 128 -6.72 -1.77 8.27
C ALA A 128 -5.40 -1.90 9.06
N ARG A 129 -5.28 -1.18 10.19
CA ARG A 129 -4.12 -1.29 11.08
C ARG A 129 -4.03 -2.68 11.73
N LYS A 130 -5.15 -3.25 12.19
CA LYS A 130 -5.19 -4.62 12.74
C LYS A 130 -4.75 -5.65 11.70
N ARG A 131 -5.24 -5.54 10.47
CA ARG A 131 -4.83 -6.39 9.35
C ARG A 131 -3.33 -6.29 9.04
N VAL A 132 -2.76 -5.08 9.06
CA VAL A 132 -1.31 -4.89 8.89
C VAL A 132 -0.51 -5.56 10.02
N VAL A 133 -0.95 -5.44 11.28
CA VAL A 133 -0.29 -6.09 12.41
C VAL A 133 -0.34 -7.61 12.29
N GLU A 134 -1.49 -8.16 11.91
CA GLU A 134 -1.65 -9.59 11.65
C GLU A 134 -0.69 -10.06 10.56
N PHE A 135 -0.69 -9.40 9.39
CA PHE A 135 0.22 -9.70 8.29
C PHE A 135 1.69 -9.66 8.71
N LEU A 136 2.11 -8.63 9.45
CA LEU A 136 3.48 -8.54 9.94
C LEU A 136 3.80 -9.67 10.92
N THR A 137 2.86 -10.05 11.78
CA THR A 137 3.04 -11.14 12.74
C THR A 137 3.21 -12.48 12.01
N GLU A 138 2.35 -12.76 11.02
CA GLU A 138 2.41 -13.97 10.19
C GLU A 138 3.74 -14.12 9.46
N ARG A 139 4.31 -13.00 8.98
CA ARG A 139 5.52 -12.98 8.16
C ARG A 139 6.82 -12.94 8.94
N LEU A 140 6.82 -12.40 10.16
CA LEU A 140 8.02 -12.23 10.96
C LEU A 140 8.17 -13.27 12.07
N SER A 141 7.15 -14.10 12.30
CA SER A 141 7.20 -15.19 13.28
C SER A 141 7.54 -16.55 12.66
N GLN A 142 7.99 -16.57 11.40
CA GLN A 142 8.44 -17.78 10.71
C GLN A 142 9.90 -18.11 11.03
#